data_AF-A0A9W4UHT4-F1
#
_entry.id   AF-A0A9W4UHT4-F1
#
_cell.length_a   1.000
_cell.length_b   1.000
_cell.length_c   1.000
_cell.angle_alpha   90.00
_cell.angle_beta   90.00
_cell.angle_gamma   90.00
#
_symmetry.space_group_name_H-M   'P 1'
#
loop_
_entity.id
_entity.type
_entity.pdbx_description
1 polymer ?
#
loop_
_entity_poly.entity_id
_entity_poly.type
_entity_poly.pdbx_seq_one_letter_code
_entity_poly.pdbx_strand_id
1 'polypeptide(L)'
;MDTREATIQSAIHDFNAGIYLSQRAAAKAYGLPRSTLQGRLQGATDSATSHQHQQRLTPQQEEFLVEWILEEDARVCPPSHARTREMANRILRMNGDDQPVASSGSHTLSADSHASLQL
;
A
#
# COMPACT_ATOMS: atom_id res chain seq x y z
N MET A 1 2.17 7.39 -11.85
CA MET A 1 3.51 6.81 -12.07
C MET A 1 4.49 7.51 -11.14
N ASP A 2 4.99 6.81 -10.13
CA ASP A 2 5.90 7.40 -9.14
C ASP A 2 7.27 7.66 -9.79
N THR A 3 7.52 8.92 -10.15
CA THR A 3 8.73 9.35 -10.90
C THR A 3 10.01 9.02 -10.15
N ARG A 4 9.96 8.97 -8.82
CA ARG A 4 11.10 8.66 -7.96
C ARG A 4 11.49 7.19 -8.07
N GLU A 5 10.52 6.28 -7.99
CA GLU A 5 10.80 4.85 -8.05
C GLU A 5 11.29 4.45 -9.44
N ALA A 6 10.67 4.99 -10.50
CA ALA A 6 11.18 4.80 -11.86
C ALA A 6 12.65 5.23 -12.01
N THR A 7 13.03 6.37 -11.41
CA THR A 7 14.41 6.87 -11.40
C THR A 7 15.37 5.92 -10.67
N ILE A 8 14.93 5.35 -9.54
CA ILE A 8 15.71 4.37 -8.77
C ILE A 8 15.93 3.09 -9.58
N GLN A 9 14.88 2.57 -10.21
CA GLN A 9 14.95 1.37 -11.03
C GLN A 9 15.88 1.55 -12.25
N SER A 10 15.80 2.70 -12.93
CA SER A 10 16.75 3.03 -14.01
C SER A 10 18.19 3.12 -13.52
N ALA A 11 18.43 3.72 -12.35
CA ALA A 11 19.77 3.82 -11.78
C ALA A 11 20.36 2.44 -11.41
N ILE A 12 19.52 1.50 -10.93
CA ILE A 12 19.92 0.11 -10.63
C ILE A 12 20.22 -0.64 -11.93
N HIS A 13 19.36 -0.51 -12.93
CA HIS A 13 19.54 -1.11 -14.25
C HIS A 13 20.90 -0.70 -14.85
N ASP A 14 21.19 0.60 -14.91
CA ASP A 14 22.40 1.11 -15.54
C ASP A 14 23.66 0.78 -14.73
N PHE A 15 23.55 0.69 -13.40
CA PHE A 15 24.63 0.17 -12.57
C PHE A 15 24.91 -1.32 -12.88
N ASN A 16 23.88 -2.15 -12.97
CA ASN A 16 24.02 -3.58 -13.28
C ASN A 16 24.47 -3.83 -14.73
N ALA A 17 24.10 -2.96 -15.66
CA ALA A 17 24.56 -2.98 -17.05
C ALA A 17 26.03 -2.51 -17.20
N GLY A 18 26.67 -2.06 -16.12
CA GLY A 18 28.07 -1.64 -16.11
C GLY A 18 28.31 -0.25 -16.69
N ILE A 19 27.27 0.55 -16.94
CA ILE A 19 27.41 1.94 -17.42
C ILE A 19 28.14 2.80 -16.38
N TYR A 20 27.91 2.53 -15.10
CA TYR A 20 28.57 3.22 -14.00
C TYR A 20 29.49 2.28 -13.23
N LEU A 21 30.77 2.65 -13.10
CA LEU A 21 31.78 1.88 -12.37
C LEU A 21 31.55 1.77 -10.86
N SER A 22 30.62 2.56 -10.31
CA SER A 22 30.29 2.49 -8.87
C SER A 22 28.87 2.95 -8.59
N GLN A 23 28.30 2.44 -7.48
CA GLN A 23 27.02 2.88 -6.95
C GLN A 23 26.98 4.39 -6.69
N ARG A 24 28.12 5.00 -6.30
CA ARG A 24 28.21 6.46 -6.09
C ARG A 24 28.08 7.24 -7.39
N ALA A 25 28.68 6.75 -8.47
CA ALA A 25 28.61 7.37 -9.78
C ALA A 25 27.18 7.30 -10.34
N ALA A 26 26.55 6.13 -10.24
CA ALA A 26 25.14 5.96 -10.61
C ALA A 26 24.23 6.87 -9.78
N ALA A 27 24.32 6.83 -8.44
CA ALA A 27 23.50 7.68 -7.58
C ALA A 27 23.65 9.17 -7.89
N LYS A 28 24.88 9.65 -8.15
CA LYS A 28 25.14 11.04 -8.52
C LYS A 28 24.54 11.41 -9.88
N ALA A 29 24.64 10.52 -10.88
CA ALA A 29 24.11 10.75 -12.21
C ALA A 29 22.58 10.92 -12.21
N TYR A 30 21.89 10.19 -11.32
CA TYR A 30 20.44 10.25 -11.15
C TYR A 30 19.98 11.18 -10.02
N GLY A 31 20.88 11.92 -9.36
CA GLY A 31 20.55 12.82 -8.25
C GLY A 31 20.00 12.12 -6.99
N LEU A 32 20.30 10.83 -6.81
CA LEU A 32 19.84 10.00 -5.70
C LEU A 32 20.83 10.02 -4.52
N PRO A 33 20.36 9.93 -3.27
CA PRO A 33 21.23 9.61 -2.14
C PRO A 33 21.85 8.22 -2.33
N ARG A 34 23.15 8.10 -2.06
CA ARG A 34 23.86 6.81 -2.13
C ARG A 34 23.19 5.72 -1.27
N SER A 35 22.71 6.10 -0.08
CA SER A 35 22.01 5.19 0.84
C SER A 35 20.74 4.61 0.23
N THR A 36 20.03 5.37 -0.61
CA THR A 36 18.84 4.90 -1.34
C THR A 36 19.20 3.82 -2.34
N LEU A 37 20.18 4.08 -3.21
CA LEU A 37 20.62 3.10 -4.21
C LEU A 37 21.21 1.84 -3.54
N GLN A 38 22.00 2.03 -2.48
CA GLN A 38 22.58 0.94 -1.71
C GLN A 38 21.51 0.07 -1.06
N GLY A 39 20.52 0.67 -0.38
CA GLY A 39 19.43 -0.07 0.25
C GLY A 39 18.62 -0.88 -0.76
N ARG A 40 18.32 -0.27 -1.92
CA ARG A 40 17.61 -0.96 -3.01
C ARG A 40 18.40 -2.14 -3.59
N LEU A 41 19.71 -1.98 -3.82
CA LEU A 41 20.58 -3.08 -4.26
C LEU A 41 20.71 -4.19 -3.21
N GLN A 42 20.52 -3.88 -1.92
CA GLN A 42 20.49 -4.85 -0.82
C GLN A 42 19.11 -5.50 -0.63
N GLY A 43 18.15 -5.23 -1.51
CA GLY A 43 16.81 -5.85 -1.48
C GLY A 43 15.77 -5.08 -0.66
N ALA A 44 16.00 -3.81 -0.31
CA ALA A 44 14.95 -2.97 0.25
C ALA A 44 13.83 -2.79 -0.78
N THR A 45 12.64 -3.32 -0.48
CA THR A 45 11.46 -3.24 -1.33
C THR A 45 10.84 -1.85 -1.32
N ASP A 46 10.11 -1.51 -2.37
CA ASP A 46 9.41 -0.24 -2.46
C ASP A 46 8.48 -0.06 -1.29
N SER A 47 8.36 1.17 -0.80
CA SER A 47 7.37 1.46 0.24
C SER A 47 5.99 1.00 -0.22
N ALA A 48 5.63 1.20 -1.48
CA ALA A 48 4.40 0.65 -2.06
C ALA A 48 4.28 -0.87 -1.87
N THR A 49 5.27 -1.66 -2.30
CA THR A 49 5.25 -3.13 -2.19
C THR A 49 5.36 -3.62 -0.73
N SER A 50 6.10 -2.91 0.12
CA SER A 50 6.20 -3.24 1.54
C SER A 50 4.88 -2.99 2.29
N HIS A 51 4.06 -2.04 1.84
CA HIS A 51 2.74 -1.79 2.41
C HIS A 51 1.66 -2.68 1.79
N GLN A 52 1.87 -3.27 0.60
CA GLN A 52 0.94 -4.26 0.04
C GLN A 52 0.70 -5.45 0.99
N HIS A 53 1.71 -5.89 1.73
CA HIS A 53 1.55 -6.95 2.74
C HIS A 53 0.79 -6.50 3.99
N GLN A 54 0.68 -5.19 4.23
CA GLN A 54 -0.09 -4.61 5.33
C GLN A 54 -1.51 -4.22 4.89
N GLN A 55 -1.77 -4.20 3.59
CA GLN A 55 -3.10 -3.95 3.05
C GLN A 55 -3.95 -5.21 3.17
N ARG A 56 -5.14 -5.03 3.76
CA ARG A 56 -6.10 -6.12 3.95
C ARG A 56 -6.85 -6.45 2.66
N LEU A 57 -6.95 -5.48 1.75
CA LEU A 57 -7.44 -5.68 0.40
C LEU A 57 -6.28 -6.13 -0.50
N THR A 58 -6.53 -7.10 -1.37
CA THR A 58 -5.57 -7.47 -2.41
C THR A 58 -5.43 -6.36 -3.45
N PRO A 59 -4.32 -6.27 -4.21
CA PRO A 59 -4.17 -5.25 -5.24
C PRO A 59 -5.33 -5.20 -6.25
N GLN A 60 -5.88 -6.35 -6.62
CA GLN A 60 -7.05 -6.44 -7.51
C GLN A 60 -8.33 -5.84 -6.87
N GLN A 61 -8.48 -5.98 -5.55
CA GLN A 61 -9.61 -5.44 -4.82
C GLN A 61 -9.50 -3.93 -4.61
N GLU A 62 -8.28 -3.42 -4.41
CA GLU A 62 -8.03 -1.99 -4.41
C GLU A 62 -8.30 -1.39 -5.78
N GLU A 63 -7.89 -2.05 -6.87
CA GLU A 63 -8.18 -1.62 -8.24
C GLU A 63 -9.69 -1.55 -8.51
N PHE A 64 -10.45 -2.58 -8.11
CA PHE A 64 -11.91 -2.56 -8.16
C PHE A 64 -12.53 -1.41 -7.34
N LEU A 65 -12.01 -1.15 -6.14
CA LEU A 65 -12.48 -0.05 -5.30
C LEU A 65 -12.20 1.31 -5.95
N VAL A 66 -11.03 1.49 -6.59
CA VAL A 66 -10.68 2.70 -7.33
C VAL A 66 -11.59 2.90 -8.54
N GLU A 67 -11.82 1.84 -9.32
CA GLU A 67 -12.74 1.89 -10.46
C GLU A 67 -14.15 2.31 -10.02
N TRP A 68 -14.67 1.72 -8.94
CA TRP A 68 -15.96 2.10 -8.38
C TRP A 68 -16.02 3.58 -7.93
N ILE A 69 -14.95 4.11 -7.32
CA ILE A 69 -14.88 5.53 -6.95
C ILE A 69 -14.91 6.43 -8.20
N LEU A 70 -14.17 6.07 -9.25
CA LEU A 70 -14.12 6.82 -10.50
C LEU A 70 -15.47 6.80 -11.22
N GLU A 71 -16.19 5.68 -11.20
CA GLU A 71 -17.56 5.60 -11.73
C GLU A 71 -18.54 6.52 -10.98
N GLU A 72 -18.46 6.55 -9.65
CA GLU A 72 -19.32 7.40 -8.83
C GLU A 72 -18.98 8.89 -9.00
N ASP A 73 -17.68 9.24 -9.15
CA ASP A 73 -17.26 10.61 -9.50
C ASP A 73 -17.75 11.02 -10.89
N ALA A 74 -17.66 10.13 -11.89
CA ALA A 74 -18.18 10.37 -13.24
C ALA A 74 -19.71 10.57 -13.26
N ARG A 75 -20.43 10.03 -12.28
CA ARG A 75 -21.87 10.25 -12.06
C ARG A 75 -22.18 11.52 -11.28
N VAL A 76 -21.17 12.36 -11.00
CA VAL A 76 -21.27 13.57 -10.16
C VAL A 76 -21.74 13.22 -8.74
N CYS A 77 -21.44 12.00 -8.28
CA CYS A 77 -21.77 11.51 -6.95
C CYS A 77 -20.52 10.95 -6.25
N PRO A 78 -19.44 11.75 -6.10
CA PRO A 78 -18.22 11.26 -5.49
C PRO A 78 -18.53 10.69 -4.09
N PRO A 79 -18.11 9.44 -3.79
CA PRO A 79 -18.43 8.81 -2.53
C PRO A 79 -17.67 9.49 -1.39
N SER A 80 -18.33 9.68 -0.26
CA SER A 80 -17.65 10.17 0.93
C SER A 80 -16.66 9.12 1.45
N HIS A 81 -15.64 9.55 2.22
CA HIS A 81 -14.68 8.64 2.82
C HIS A 81 -15.35 7.53 3.68
N ALA A 82 -16.50 7.83 4.30
CA ALA A 82 -17.28 6.84 5.03
C ALA A 82 -17.86 5.77 4.10
N ARG A 83 -18.41 6.18 2.95
CA ARG A 83 -18.97 5.29 1.94
C ARG A 83 -17.90 4.44 1.25
N THR A 84 -16.74 5.02 0.95
CA THR A 84 -15.59 4.28 0.43
C THR A 84 -15.12 3.21 1.42
N ARG A 85 -15.10 3.53 2.72
CA ARG A 85 -14.77 2.55 3.77
C ARG A 85 -15.81 1.45 3.89
N GLU A 86 -17.09 1.77 3.76
CA GLU A 86 -18.16 0.78 3.73
C GLU A 86 -18.00 -0.18 2.54
N MET A 87 -17.68 0.34 1.36
CA MET A 87 -17.41 -0.48 0.18
C MET A 87 -16.17 -1.37 0.37
N ALA A 88 -15.09 -0.83 0.92
CA ALA A 88 -13.89 -1.60 1.27
C ALA A 88 -14.21 -2.75 2.26
N ASN A 89 -14.97 -2.46 3.32
CA ASN A 89 -15.43 -3.48 4.27
C ASN A 89 -16.33 -4.52 3.60
N ARG A 90 -17.17 -4.12 2.64
CA ARG A 90 -18.01 -5.06 1.89
C ARG A 90 -17.17 -6.00 1.04
N ILE A 91 -16.13 -5.50 0.38
CA ILE A 91 -15.19 -6.32 -0.39
C ILE A 91 -14.48 -7.32 0.54
N LEU A 92 -14.00 -6.89 1.71
CA LEU A 92 -13.38 -7.78 2.70
C LEU A 92 -14.31 -8.91 3.15
N ARG A 93 -15.57 -8.57 3.47
CA ARG A 93 -16.59 -9.56 3.86
C ARG A 93 -16.88 -10.57 2.75
N MET A 94 -16.85 -10.14 1.48
CA MET A 94 -17.02 -11.07 0.34
C MET A 94 -15.86 -12.08 0.23
N ASN A 95 -14.69 -11.77 0.79
CA ASN A 95 -13.55 -12.68 0.84
C ASN A 95 -13.51 -13.57 2.08
N GLY A 96 -14.56 -13.53 2.93
CA GLY A 96 -14.59 -14.27 4.20
C GLY A 96 -13.79 -13.61 5.32
N ASP A 97 -13.39 -12.35 5.16
CA ASP A 97 -12.77 -11.55 6.22
C ASP A 97 -13.80 -10.59 6.82
N ASP A 98 -14.36 -10.98 7.97
CA ASP A 98 -15.36 -10.20 8.70
C ASP A 98 -14.74 -9.12 9.60
N GLN A 99 -13.41 -8.97 9.65
CA GLN A 99 -12.83 -7.90 10.46
C GLN A 99 -13.09 -6.54 9.80
N PRO A 100 -13.65 -5.54 10.50
CA PRO A 100 -13.76 -4.19 9.97
C PRO A 100 -12.37 -3.58 9.79
N VAL A 101 -12.12 -2.81 8.72
CA VAL A 101 -10.88 -2.02 8.59
C VAL A 101 -10.85 -1.01 9.72
N ALA A 102 -10.16 -1.36 10.80
CA ALA A 102 -10.17 -0.56 12.02
C ALA A 102 -9.59 0.83 11.72
N SER A 103 -10.36 1.85 12.09
CA SER A 103 -9.91 3.23 12.17
C SER A 103 -8.80 3.28 13.22
N SER A 104 -7.56 3.60 12.83
CA SER A 104 -6.57 4.04 13.83
C SER A 104 -7.15 5.26 14.53
N GLY A 105 -7.39 5.12 15.83
CA GLY A 105 -7.91 6.18 16.70
C GLY A 105 -9.28 5.87 17.28
N SER A 106 -9.33 5.00 18.28
CA SER A 106 -10.17 5.16 19.48
C SER A 106 -9.76 4.11 20.51
N HIS A 107 -9.05 4.59 21.52
CA HIS A 107 -8.78 3.86 22.75
C HIS A 107 -10.10 3.77 23.51
N THR A 108 -10.76 2.61 23.55
CA THR A 108 -11.83 2.35 24.53
C THR A 108 -11.69 0.94 25.09
N LEU A 109 -11.35 0.92 26.37
CA LEU A 109 -11.51 -0.20 27.30
C LEU A 109 -12.96 -0.73 27.32
N SER A 110 -13.08 -1.96 27.84
CA SER A 110 -14.27 -2.58 28.45
C SER A 110 -15.31 -3.16 27.47
N ALA A 111 -15.98 -4.28 27.72
CA ALA A 111 -16.07 -5.14 28.91
C ALA A 111 -16.64 -6.51 28.51
N ASP A 112 -16.33 -7.52 29.32
CA ASP A 112 -17.21 -8.64 29.72
C ASP A 112 -17.92 -9.50 28.67
N SER A 113 -17.50 -10.77 28.61
CA SER A 113 -18.43 -11.90 28.59
C SER A 113 -17.80 -13.12 29.25
N HIS A 114 -17.82 -13.09 30.58
CA HIS A 114 -17.85 -14.29 31.41
C HIS A 114 -19.32 -14.66 31.59
N ALA A 115 -19.76 -15.79 31.03
CA ALA A 115 -20.86 -16.60 31.57
C ALA A 115 -21.10 -17.82 30.67
N SER A 116 -20.39 -18.91 30.98
CA SER A 116 -20.85 -20.27 30.66
C SER A 116 -21.82 -20.72 31.75
N LEU A 117 -23.07 -20.97 31.38
CA LEU A 117 -24.15 -21.74 32.05
C LEU A 117 -25.36 -21.59 31.11
N GLN A 118 -26.11 -22.59 30.67
CA GLN A 118 -26.66 -23.84 31.22
C GLN A 118 -26.86 -24.84 30.05
N LEU A 119 -27.06 -26.15 30.22
CA LEU A 119 -27.94 -26.88 31.14
C LEU A 119 -27.42 -28.31 31.33
#